data_AF-A0A846DGV0-F1
#
_entry.id   AF-A0A846DGV0-F1
#
_cell.length_a   1.000
_cell.length_b   1.000
_cell.length_c   1.000
_cell.angle_alpha   90.00
_cell.angle_beta   90.00
_cell.angle_gamma   90.00
#
_symmetry.space_group_name_H-M   'P 1'
#
loop_
_entity.id
_entity.type
_entity.pdbx_description
1 polymer ?
#
loop_
_entity_poly.entity_id
_entity_poly.type
_entity_poly.pdbx_seq_one_letter_code
_entity_poly.pdbx_strand_id
1 'polypeptide(L)' 'MWANFISADLSGSSFRGADLSNTTFLNANLNGADLSGANLSNANFINADLTNANLDNANLTGAQLPR' A
#
# COMPACT_ATOMS: atom_id res chain seq x y z
N MET A 1 12.71 -8.69 -3.03
CA MET A 1 11.84 -9.26 -4.07
C MET A 1 10.87 -8.13 -4.44
N TRP A 2 10.81 -7.69 -5.70
CA TRP A 2 9.88 -6.62 -6.08
C TRP A 2 8.48 -7.21 -6.23
N ALA A 3 7.59 -6.94 -5.27
CA ALA A 3 6.20 -7.30 -5.43
C ALA A 3 5.54 -6.31 -6.40
N ASN A 4 4.72 -6.82 -7.32
CA ASN A 4 3.99 -6.03 -8.30
C ASN A 4 2.50 -6.32 -8.15
N PHE A 5 1.74 -5.31 -7.74
CA PHE A 5 0.30 -5.35 -7.56
C PHE A 5 -0.42 -4.35 -8.47
N ILE A 6 0.13 -4.08 -9.66
CA ILE A 6 -0.50 -3.17 -10.62
C ILE A 6 -1.93 -3.63 -10.92
N SER A 7 -2.89 -2.73 -10.71
CA SER A 7 -4.33 -2.96 -10.90
C SER A 7 -4.91 -4.16 -10.13
N ALA A 8 -4.23 -4.63 -9.08
CA ALA A 8 -4.72 -5.73 -8.25
C ALA A 8 -5.91 -5.29 -7.40
N ASP A 9 -6.85 -6.20 -7.16
CA ASP A 9 -7.86 -6.03 -6.11
C ASP A 9 -7.35 -6.62 -4.79
N LEU A 10 -7.04 -5.72 -3.87
CA LEU A 10 -6.54 -6.00 -2.52
C LEU A 10 -7.50 -5.41 -1.47
N SER A 11 -8.74 -5.14 -1.84
CA SER A 11 -9.73 -4.56 -0.92
C SER A 11 -9.95 -5.46 0.30
N GLY A 12 -9.98 -4.85 1.49
CA GLY A 12 -10.12 -5.53 2.78
C GLY A 12 -9.00 -6.48 3.17
N SER A 13 -7.90 -6.55 2.40
CA SER A 13 -6.77 -7.43 2.70
C SER A 13 -5.99 -6.97 3.94
N SER A 14 -5.28 -7.88 4.60
CA SER A 14 -4.41 -7.54 5.73
C SER A 14 -2.94 -7.73 5.35
N PHE A 15 -2.19 -6.64 5.49
CA PHE A 15 -0.75 -6.54 5.31
C PHE A 15 -0.07 -5.97 6.57
N ARG A 16 -0.70 -6.16 7.73
CA ARG A 16 -0.23 -5.61 9.00
C ARG A 16 1.21 -6.03 9.29
N GLY A 17 2.09 -5.05 9.50
CA GLY A 17 3.51 -5.27 9.78
C GLY A 17 4.33 -5.85 8.62
N ALA A 18 3.76 -5.96 7.41
CA ALA A 18 4.45 -6.52 6.26
C ALA A 18 5.58 -5.60 5.77
N ASP A 19 6.66 -6.19 5.25
CA ASP A 19 7.65 -5.45 4.47
C ASP A 19 7.20 -5.35 3.01
N LEU A 20 6.70 -4.17 2.66
CA LEU A 20 6.20 -3.80 1.34
C LEU A 20 7.04 -2.66 0.75
N SER A 21 8.26 -2.47 1.25
CA SER A 21 9.14 -1.41 0.78
C SER A 21 9.46 -1.58 -0.71
N ASN A 22 9.50 -0.47 -1.44
CA ASN A 22 9.75 -0.42 -2.89
C ASN A 22 8.74 -1.23 -3.73
N THR A 23 7.53 -1.50 -3.20
CA THR A 23 6.46 -2.22 -3.92
C THR A 23 5.65 -1.27 -4.81
N THR A 24 5.18 -1.77 -5.95
CA THR A 24 4.29 -1.01 -6.86
C THR A 24 2.85 -1.46 -6.70
N PHE A 25 1.98 -0.52 -6.31
CA PHE A 25 0.52 -0.62 -6.18
C PHE A 25 -0.21 0.28 -7.18
N LEU A 26 0.41 0.60 -8.33
CA LEU A 26 -0.17 1.50 -9.33
C LEU A 26 -1.57 1.03 -9.77
N ASN A 27 -2.57 1.90 -9.66
CA ASN A 27 -4.00 1.61 -9.93
C ASN A 27 -4.61 0.48 -9.08
N ALA A 28 -3.97 0.04 -7.99
CA ALA A 28 -4.51 -1.05 -7.15
C ALA A 28 -5.71 -0.58 -6.32
N ASN A 29 -6.66 -1.49 -6.06
CA ASN A 29 -7.71 -1.27 -5.08
C ASN A 29 -7.25 -1.77 -3.72
N LEU A 30 -7.02 -0.86 -2.78
CA LEU A 30 -6.65 -1.15 -1.38
C LEU A 30 -7.74 -0.65 -0.42
N ASN A 31 -8.98 -0.51 -0.91
CA ASN A 31 -10.10 -0.02 -0.12
C ASN A 31 -10.28 -0.86 1.14
N GLY A 32 -10.23 -0.24 2.32
CA GLY A 32 -10.38 -0.93 3.60
C GLY A 32 -9.23 -1.88 3.98
N ALA A 33 -8.09 -1.86 3.27
CA ALA A 33 -6.96 -2.73 3.59
C ALA A 33 -6.31 -2.34 4.94
N ASP A 34 -5.88 -3.33 5.71
CA ASP A 34 -5.10 -3.10 6.93
C ASP A 34 -3.60 -3.12 6.63
N LEU A 35 -3.01 -1.94 6.51
CA LEU A 35 -1.58 -1.70 6.30
C LEU A 35 -0.89 -1.23 7.59
N SER A 36 -1.53 -1.41 8.76
CA SER A 36 -0.98 -0.91 10.02
C SER A 36 0.39 -1.50 10.33
N GLY A 37 1.33 -0.64 10.71
CA GLY A 37 2.72 -1.01 11.00
C GLY A 37 3.52 -1.52 9.79
N ALA A 38 2.97 -1.50 8.57
CA ALA A 38 3.68 -1.96 7.38
C ALA A 38 4.85 -1.04 7.02
N ASN A 39 5.93 -1.61 6.50
CA ASN A 39 6.98 -0.84 5.86
C ASN A 39 6.60 -0.55 4.41
N LEU A 40 6.16 0.67 4.13
CA LEU A 40 5.75 1.17 2.81
C LEU A 40 6.76 2.16 2.22
N SER A 41 8.00 2.15 2.72
CA SER A 41 9.02 3.08 2.26
C SER A 41 9.28 2.93 0.76
N ASN A 42 9.32 4.06 0.05
CA ASN A 42 9.45 4.14 -1.41
C ASN A 42 8.38 3.34 -2.21
N ALA A 43 7.26 2.97 -1.59
CA ALA A 43 6.17 2.31 -2.31
C ALA A 43 5.47 3.30 -3.28
N ASN A 44 5.02 2.78 -4.41
CA ASN A 44 4.31 3.57 -5.42
C ASN A 44 2.81 3.25 -5.40
N PHE A 45 2.00 4.19 -4.93
CA PHE A 45 0.54 4.12 -4.87
C PHE A 45 -0.14 5.06 -5.88
N ILE A 46 0.52 5.46 -6.97
CA ILE A 46 -0.10 6.33 -7.98
C ILE A 46 -1.42 5.70 -8.44
N ASN A 47 -2.51 6.48 -8.40
CA ASN A 47 -3.88 6.07 -8.72
C ASN A 47 -4.44 4.87 -7.90
N ALA A 48 -3.79 4.44 -6.82
CA ALA A 48 -4.35 3.41 -5.96
C ALA A 48 -5.54 3.95 -5.15
N ASP A 49 -6.56 3.13 -4.92
CA ASP A 49 -7.63 3.45 -3.98
C ASP A 49 -7.23 3.03 -2.57
N LEU A 50 -6.84 3.99 -1.73
CA LEU A 50 -6.54 3.79 -0.30
C LEU A 50 -7.72 4.17 0.60
N THR A 51 -8.94 4.34 0.06
CA THR A 51 -10.10 4.75 0.84
C THR A 51 -10.36 3.76 1.97
N ASN A 52 -10.52 4.25 3.20
CA ASN A 52 -10.67 3.43 4.42
C ASN A 52 -9.49 2.52 4.77
N ALA A 53 -8.34 2.60 4.08
CA ALA A 53 -7.18 1.81 4.45
C ALA A 53 -6.62 2.26 5.81
N ASN A 54 -6.26 1.30 6.67
CA ASN A 54 -5.60 1.59 7.94
C ASN A 54 -4.09 1.71 7.73
N LEU A 55 -3.54 2.91 7.91
CA LEU A 55 -2.11 3.21 7.78
C LEU A 55 -1.44 3.51 9.13
N ASP A 56 -2.08 3.19 10.25
CA ASP A 56 -1.55 3.49 11.59
C ASP A 56 -0.16 2.88 11.77
N ASN A 57 0.81 3.72 12.16
CA ASN A 57 2.22 3.36 12.34
C ASN A 57 2.93 2.82 11.08
N ALA A 58 2.36 2.96 9.88
CA ALA A 58 3.04 2.57 8.65
C ALA A 58 4.20 3.51 8.32
N ASN A 59 5.32 2.98 7.83
CA ASN A 59 6.43 3.80 7.35
C ASN A 59 6.19 4.21 5.89
N LEU A 60 5.79 5.46 5.67
CA LEU A 60 5.53 6.04 4.35
C LEU A 60 6.70 6.88 3.80
N THR A 61 7.89 6.78 4.37
CA THR A 61 9.06 7.56 3.94
C THR A 61 9.34 7.34 2.46
N GLY A 62 9.27 8.41 1.66
CA GLY A 62 9.50 8.35 0.21
C GLY A 62 8.38 7.70 -0.60
N ALA A 63 7.27 7.29 0.01
CA ALA A 63 6.14 6.72 -0.71
C ALA A 63 5.48 7.76 -1.62
N GLN A 64 5.09 7.34 -2.82
CA GLN A 64 4.28 8.15 -3.72
C GLN A 64 2.81 7.84 -3.46
N LEU A 65 2.12 8.72 -2.73
CA LEU A 65 0.71 8.56 -2.40
C LEU A 65 -0.20 8.89 -3.59
N PRO A 66 -1.45 8.36 -3.62
CA PRO A 66 -2.46 8.77 -4.59
C PRO A 66 -2.69 10.29 -4.54
N ARG A 67 -3.08 10.89 -5.67
CA ARG A 67 -3.42 12.32 -5.75
C ARG A 67 -4.84 12.59 -5.26
#